data_AF-A0A535YU06-F1
#
_entry.id   AF-A0A535YU06-F1
#
_cell.length_a   1.000
_cell.length_b   1.000
_cell.length_c   1.000
_cell.angle_alpha   90.00
_cell.angle_beta   90.00
_cell.angle_gamma   90.00
#
_symmetry.space_group_name_H-M   'P 1'
#
loop_
_entity.id
_entity.type
_entity.pdbx_description
1 polymer ?
#
loop_
_entity_poly.entity_id
_entity_poly.type
_entity_poly.pdbx_seq_one_letter_code
_entity_poly.pdbx_strand_id
1 'polypeptide(L)'
;DLTAMIAGIDPSLDIAMTTNGILLEEKAKSLKAAGLKRLNVSLDTLHSDRFKDLARRDALDRVLRGLTAARQAGFSPIKLNMVVMRGRNDDEILDFARLARGEGYEVRFIEFMPLDADGIWSMDSVVASREIIDAIDREFPLEPVPDQQPAPATRFRFRDGSQGGIGVIASVSDAFCKVCNRIRLTAEGHLRTCLFSIQEHDVKALLRGGASDDEIRDFVAAAVWQKEEGHKIGQADFVRPAKTMSQIGG
;
A
#
# COMPACT_ATOMS: atom_id res chain seq x y z
N ASP A 1 16.85 -14.30 -8.72
CA ASP A 1 15.63 -13.83 -8.04
C ASP A 1 15.94 -12.47 -7.42
N LEU A 2 15.18 -11.41 -7.76
CA LEU A 2 15.41 -10.04 -7.30
C LEU A 2 15.33 -9.93 -5.77
N THR A 3 14.43 -10.65 -5.13
CA THR A 3 14.30 -10.62 -3.66
C THR A 3 15.58 -11.09 -2.99
N ALA A 4 16.16 -12.19 -3.47
CA ALA A 4 17.41 -12.71 -2.96
C ALA A 4 18.59 -11.76 -3.23
N MET A 5 18.60 -11.07 -4.39
CA MET A 5 19.61 -10.05 -4.69
C MET A 5 19.55 -8.89 -3.68
N ILE A 6 18.36 -8.38 -3.38
CA ILE A 6 18.18 -7.27 -2.41
C ILE A 6 18.53 -7.73 -1.00
N ALA A 7 18.07 -8.92 -0.59
CA ALA A 7 18.38 -9.49 0.72
C ALA A 7 19.89 -9.73 0.93
N GLY A 8 20.63 -9.98 -0.16
CA GLY A 8 22.09 -10.14 -0.15
C GLY A 8 22.86 -8.83 0.02
N ILE A 9 22.25 -7.67 -0.20
CA ILE A 9 22.90 -6.35 0.00
C ILE A 9 23.08 -6.09 1.50
N ASP A 10 22.01 -6.24 2.27
CA ASP A 10 22.03 -6.12 3.72
C ASP A 10 20.89 -6.98 4.32
N PRO A 11 21.21 -8.04 5.10
CA PRO A 11 20.22 -8.89 5.74
C PRO A 11 19.28 -8.16 6.72
N SER A 12 19.68 -6.98 7.22
CA SER A 12 18.89 -6.17 8.14
C SER A 12 17.68 -5.52 7.45
N LEU A 13 17.72 -5.32 6.13
CA LEU A 13 16.69 -4.63 5.36
C LEU A 13 15.30 -5.26 5.54
N ASP A 14 14.29 -4.41 5.76
CA ASP A 14 12.89 -4.83 5.86
C ASP A 14 12.24 -4.88 4.47
N ILE A 15 12.36 -6.03 3.82
CA ILE A 15 11.82 -6.26 2.47
C ILE A 15 10.34 -6.64 2.56
N ALA A 16 9.49 -5.79 1.97
CA ALA A 16 8.07 -6.02 1.83
C ALA A 16 7.65 -6.01 0.37
N MET A 17 6.65 -6.81 0.02
CA MET A 17 6.05 -6.83 -1.31
C MET A 17 4.56 -6.53 -1.22
N THR A 18 4.08 -5.67 -2.11
CA THR A 18 2.64 -5.48 -2.35
C THR A 18 2.24 -6.26 -3.61
N THR A 19 1.11 -6.97 -3.56
CA THR A 19 0.61 -7.80 -4.67
C THR A 19 -0.91 -7.83 -4.67
N ASN A 20 -1.55 -8.14 -5.81
CA ASN A 20 -2.98 -8.47 -5.85
C ASN A 20 -3.27 -9.91 -5.38
N GLY A 21 -2.24 -10.69 -5.07
CA GLY A 21 -2.37 -12.00 -4.43
C GLY A 21 -2.63 -13.19 -5.37
N ILE A 22 -2.93 -12.95 -6.65
CA ILE A 22 -3.35 -14.00 -7.61
C ILE A 22 -2.32 -15.12 -7.77
N LEU A 23 -1.03 -14.81 -7.67
CA LEU A 23 0.09 -15.76 -7.83
C LEU A 23 0.70 -16.22 -6.51
N LEU A 24 0.10 -15.89 -5.36
CA LEU A 24 0.70 -16.23 -4.07
C LEU A 24 0.68 -17.73 -3.78
N GLU A 25 -0.32 -18.45 -4.25
CA GLU A 25 -0.40 -19.91 -4.12
C GLU A 25 0.86 -20.58 -4.68
N GLU A 26 1.36 -20.06 -5.81
CA GLU A 26 2.55 -20.57 -6.50
C GLU A 26 3.86 -19.99 -5.95
N LYS A 27 3.86 -18.72 -5.50
CA LYS A 27 5.10 -17.95 -5.24
C LYS A 27 5.43 -17.74 -3.77
N ALA A 28 4.48 -17.89 -2.84
CA ALA A 28 4.70 -17.49 -1.45
C ALA A 28 5.91 -18.19 -0.81
N LYS A 29 6.03 -19.51 -1.01
CA LYS A 29 7.13 -20.30 -0.44
C LYS A 29 8.49 -19.86 -0.98
N SER A 30 8.62 -19.65 -2.29
CA SER A 30 9.89 -19.21 -2.89
C SER A 30 10.26 -17.80 -2.47
N LEU A 31 9.28 -16.88 -2.40
CA LEU A 31 9.51 -15.50 -1.94
C LEU A 31 9.97 -15.46 -0.49
N LYS A 32 9.35 -16.25 0.40
CA LYS A 32 9.79 -16.36 1.80
C LYS A 32 11.23 -16.88 1.88
N ALA A 33 11.53 -17.95 1.16
CA ALA A 33 12.86 -18.55 1.11
C ALA A 33 13.93 -17.59 0.54
N ALA A 34 13.54 -16.71 -0.39
CA ALA A 34 14.41 -15.68 -0.95
C ALA A 34 14.67 -14.49 -0.01
N GLY A 35 14.03 -14.44 1.17
CA GLY A 35 14.25 -13.39 2.17
C GLY A 35 13.15 -12.33 2.23
N LEU A 36 12.00 -12.51 1.55
CA LEU A 36 10.86 -11.60 1.71
C LEU A 36 10.32 -11.68 3.14
N LYS A 37 10.29 -10.55 3.85
CA LYS A 37 9.90 -10.50 5.28
C LYS A 37 8.40 -10.29 5.44
N ARG A 38 7.82 -9.33 4.70
CA ARG A 38 6.41 -8.92 4.84
C ARG A 38 5.66 -8.96 3.52
N LEU A 39 4.35 -9.18 3.63
CA LEU A 39 3.44 -9.23 2.50
C LEU A 39 2.26 -8.28 2.71
N ASN A 40 2.01 -7.42 1.72
CA ASN A 40 0.79 -6.64 1.61
C ASN A 40 0.00 -7.15 0.41
N VAL A 41 -1.29 -7.43 0.59
CA VAL A 41 -2.17 -7.90 -0.48
C VAL A 41 -3.26 -6.87 -0.71
N SER A 42 -3.35 -6.33 -1.91
CA SER A 42 -4.45 -5.45 -2.31
C SER A 42 -5.69 -6.32 -2.55
N LEU A 43 -6.74 -6.07 -1.77
CA LEU A 43 -8.02 -6.77 -1.83
C LEU A 43 -9.11 -5.77 -1.43
N ASP A 44 -9.83 -5.26 -2.44
CA ASP A 44 -10.79 -4.17 -2.25
C ASP A 44 -12.22 -4.66 -1.97
N THR A 45 -12.47 -5.97 -2.04
CA THR A 45 -13.80 -6.57 -1.82
C THR A 45 -13.68 -8.07 -1.53
N LEU A 46 -14.63 -8.59 -0.75
CA LEU A 46 -14.85 -10.00 -0.47
C LEU A 46 -16.01 -10.59 -1.30
N HIS A 47 -16.63 -9.78 -2.17
CA HIS A 47 -17.69 -10.22 -3.07
C HIS A 47 -17.17 -10.48 -4.48
N SER A 48 -17.45 -11.66 -5.03
CA SER A 48 -16.88 -12.09 -6.32
C SER A 48 -17.33 -11.23 -7.51
N ASP A 49 -18.58 -10.77 -7.51
CA ASP A 49 -19.13 -9.87 -8.53
C ASP A 49 -18.41 -8.52 -8.52
N ARG A 50 -18.28 -7.89 -7.35
CA ARG A 50 -17.52 -6.64 -7.19
C ARG A 50 -16.03 -6.83 -7.48
N PHE A 51 -15.46 -7.97 -7.12
CA PHE A 51 -14.06 -8.27 -7.40
C PHE A 51 -13.80 -8.28 -8.89
N LYS A 52 -14.70 -8.91 -9.66
CA LYS A 52 -14.61 -8.95 -11.12
C LYS A 52 -14.67 -7.56 -11.73
N ASP A 53 -15.52 -6.68 -11.19
CA ASP A 53 -15.66 -5.30 -11.67
C ASP A 53 -14.43 -4.45 -11.32
N LEU A 54 -13.93 -4.56 -10.09
CA LEU A 54 -12.79 -3.76 -9.60
C LEU A 54 -11.44 -4.26 -10.15
N ALA A 55 -11.18 -5.56 -10.06
CA ALA A 55 -9.92 -6.18 -10.48
C ALA A 55 -9.89 -6.52 -11.99
N ARG A 56 -11.02 -6.38 -12.69
CA ARG A 56 -11.22 -6.77 -14.10
C ARG A 56 -10.87 -8.23 -14.38
N ARG A 57 -10.91 -9.07 -13.35
CA ARG A 57 -10.56 -10.50 -13.37
C ARG A 57 -11.41 -11.23 -12.36
N ASP A 58 -11.94 -12.38 -12.74
CA ASP A 58 -12.64 -13.28 -11.82
C ASP A 58 -11.62 -14.20 -11.13
N ALA A 59 -11.05 -13.73 -10.02
CA ALA A 59 -9.94 -14.41 -9.36
C ALA A 59 -9.94 -14.32 -7.83
N LEU A 60 -11.06 -13.93 -7.21
CA LEU A 60 -11.14 -13.80 -5.75
C LEU A 60 -10.73 -15.09 -5.04
N ASP A 61 -11.27 -16.23 -5.47
CA ASP A 61 -10.92 -17.54 -4.90
C ASP A 61 -9.42 -17.86 -4.99
N ARG A 62 -8.75 -17.43 -6.07
CA ARG A 62 -7.29 -17.59 -6.20
C ARG A 62 -6.55 -16.72 -5.20
N VAL A 63 -7.01 -15.49 -4.96
CA VAL A 63 -6.42 -14.60 -3.96
C VAL A 63 -6.57 -15.19 -2.57
N LEU A 64 -7.77 -15.71 -2.22
CA LEU A 64 -8.03 -16.33 -0.92
C LEU A 64 -7.14 -17.58 -0.69
N ARG A 65 -7.02 -18.47 -1.68
CA ARG A 65 -6.06 -19.60 -1.60
C ARG A 65 -4.62 -19.12 -1.49
N GLY A 66 -4.27 -18.06 -2.20
CA GLY A 66 -2.96 -17.42 -2.11
C GLY A 66 -2.63 -16.89 -0.71
N LEU A 67 -3.61 -16.30 -0.02
CA LEU A 67 -3.46 -15.87 1.38
C LEU A 67 -3.23 -17.06 2.31
N THR A 68 -3.97 -18.15 2.14
CA THR A 68 -3.75 -19.40 2.90
C THR A 68 -2.34 -19.95 2.68
N ALA A 69 -1.90 -20.05 1.42
CA ALA A 69 -0.55 -20.51 1.08
C ALA A 69 0.55 -19.60 1.67
N ALA A 70 0.33 -18.28 1.66
CA ALA A 70 1.26 -17.33 2.27
C ALA A 70 1.37 -17.50 3.79
N ARG A 71 0.26 -17.74 4.49
CA ARG A 71 0.29 -18.06 5.93
C ARG A 71 1.05 -19.37 6.19
N GLN A 72 0.79 -20.40 5.40
CA GLN A 72 1.49 -21.69 5.50
C GLN A 72 3.00 -21.55 5.22
N ALA A 73 3.40 -20.62 4.34
CA ALA A 73 4.79 -20.28 4.11
C ALA A 73 5.43 -19.48 5.26
N GLY A 74 4.67 -19.09 6.29
CA GLY A 74 5.17 -18.37 7.45
C GLY A 74 5.16 -16.84 7.31
N PHE A 75 4.33 -16.27 6.43
CA PHE A 75 4.02 -14.84 6.47
C PHE A 75 3.01 -14.55 7.58
N SER A 76 3.41 -13.73 8.56
CA SER A 76 2.54 -13.27 9.63
C SER A 76 3.07 -11.96 10.26
N PRO A 77 2.21 -10.96 10.53
CA PRO A 77 0.87 -10.83 9.96
C PRO A 77 0.94 -10.53 8.46
N ILE A 78 -0.03 -11.04 7.68
CA ILE A 78 -0.25 -10.57 6.31
C ILE A 78 -1.10 -9.31 6.39
N LYS A 79 -0.72 -8.29 5.63
CA LYS A 79 -1.46 -7.03 5.54
C LYS A 79 -2.41 -7.08 4.36
N LEU A 80 -3.67 -6.76 4.57
CA LEU A 80 -4.65 -6.59 3.50
C LEU A 80 -4.90 -5.10 3.31
N ASN A 81 -4.74 -4.59 2.09
CA ASN A 81 -5.02 -3.20 1.77
C ASN A 81 -6.36 -3.14 1.02
N MET A 82 -7.31 -2.39 1.55
CA MET A 82 -8.61 -2.12 0.93
C MET A 82 -8.71 -0.62 0.67
N VAL A 83 -8.82 -0.22 -0.59
CA VAL A 83 -9.18 1.15 -0.96
C VAL A 83 -10.69 1.30 -0.80
N VAL A 84 -11.12 2.15 0.12
CA VAL A 84 -12.54 2.36 0.44
C VAL A 84 -13.11 3.45 -0.46
N MET A 85 -14.16 3.11 -1.19
CA MET A 85 -14.86 3.96 -2.15
C MET A 85 -16.34 4.03 -1.77
N ARG A 86 -16.82 5.26 -1.54
CA ARG A 86 -18.21 5.50 -1.16
C ARG A 86 -19.18 4.99 -2.23
N GLY A 87 -20.22 4.28 -1.82
CA GLY A 87 -21.23 3.69 -2.68
C GLY A 87 -20.74 2.54 -3.56
N ARG A 88 -19.57 1.96 -3.27
CA ARG A 88 -18.99 0.84 -4.04
C ARG A 88 -18.61 -0.36 -3.19
N ASN A 89 -17.84 -0.13 -2.13
CA ASN A 89 -17.37 -1.18 -1.22
C ASN A 89 -17.32 -0.72 0.23
N ASP A 90 -17.82 0.48 0.54
CA ASP A 90 -17.84 1.05 1.88
C ASP A 90 -18.78 0.30 2.84
N ASP A 91 -19.73 -0.46 2.31
CA ASP A 91 -20.54 -1.41 3.08
C ASP A 91 -19.74 -2.61 3.61
N GLU A 92 -18.57 -2.92 3.03
CA GLU A 92 -17.73 -4.07 3.43
C GLU A 92 -16.72 -3.73 4.55
N ILE A 93 -16.70 -2.49 5.06
CA ILE A 93 -15.75 -2.07 6.12
C ILE A 93 -15.81 -3.02 7.32
N LEU A 94 -17.02 -3.37 7.77
CA LEU A 94 -17.21 -4.27 8.91
C LEU A 94 -16.89 -5.73 8.55
N ASP A 95 -17.08 -6.15 7.31
CA ASP A 95 -16.73 -7.50 6.85
C ASP A 95 -15.22 -7.71 6.89
N PHE A 96 -14.46 -6.73 6.40
CA PHE A 96 -13.01 -6.71 6.49
C PHE A 96 -12.51 -6.61 7.94
N ALA A 97 -13.19 -5.84 8.81
CA ALA A 97 -12.86 -5.82 10.23
C ALA A 97 -13.08 -7.19 10.89
N ARG A 98 -14.17 -7.91 10.54
CA ARG A 98 -14.40 -9.29 10.99
C ARG A 98 -13.32 -10.24 10.47
N LEU A 99 -12.90 -10.09 9.21
CA LEU A 99 -11.83 -10.87 8.62
C LEU A 99 -10.49 -10.66 9.36
N ALA A 100 -10.14 -9.41 9.69
CA ALA A 100 -8.96 -9.07 10.49
C ALA A 100 -8.97 -9.82 11.83
N ARG A 101 -10.10 -9.75 12.54
CA ARG A 101 -10.32 -10.37 13.86
C ARG A 101 -10.23 -11.89 13.83
N GLY A 102 -10.91 -12.51 12.86
CA GLY A 102 -11.03 -13.96 12.78
C GLY A 102 -9.76 -14.64 12.30
N GLU A 103 -9.07 -14.04 11.33
CA GLU A 103 -7.94 -14.68 10.64
C GLU A 103 -6.56 -14.15 11.07
N GLY A 104 -6.52 -13.09 11.89
CA GLY A 104 -5.27 -12.49 12.36
C GLY A 104 -4.56 -11.62 11.33
N TYR A 105 -5.28 -11.13 10.31
CA TYR A 105 -4.73 -10.18 9.35
C TYR A 105 -4.62 -8.77 9.93
N GLU A 106 -3.68 -7.98 9.40
CA GLU A 106 -3.70 -6.52 9.59
C GLU A 106 -4.41 -5.89 8.38
N VAL A 107 -5.68 -5.52 8.53
CA VAL A 107 -6.43 -4.87 7.45
C VAL A 107 -6.20 -3.37 7.50
N ARG A 108 -5.84 -2.79 6.35
CA ARG A 108 -5.55 -1.39 6.15
C ARG A 108 -6.57 -0.79 5.20
N PHE A 109 -7.41 0.07 5.74
CA PHE A 109 -8.35 0.87 4.96
C PHE A 109 -7.64 2.11 4.44
N ILE A 110 -7.76 2.37 3.13
CA ILE A 110 -7.07 3.44 2.44
C ILE A 110 -8.13 4.35 1.84
N GLU A 111 -8.04 5.65 2.09
CA GLU A 111 -8.91 6.62 1.43
C GLU A 111 -8.65 6.64 -0.07
N PHE A 112 -9.72 6.63 -0.87
CA PHE A 112 -9.59 6.67 -2.32
C PHE A 112 -8.88 7.96 -2.77
N MET A 113 -7.90 7.83 -3.66
CA MET A 113 -7.01 8.91 -4.12
C MET A 113 -7.12 9.12 -5.64
N PRO A 114 -6.82 10.33 -6.16
CA PRO A 114 -6.89 10.67 -7.59
C PRO A 114 -5.68 10.12 -8.39
N LEU A 115 -5.40 8.83 -8.26
CA LEU A 115 -4.40 8.08 -9.04
C LEU A 115 -5.05 6.92 -9.81
N ASP A 116 -6.37 6.97 -9.96
CA ASP A 116 -7.19 5.99 -10.66
C ASP A 116 -7.07 6.14 -12.18
N ALA A 117 -7.22 5.03 -12.90
CA ALA A 117 -7.12 5.01 -14.35
C ALA A 117 -8.39 5.53 -15.04
N ASP A 118 -9.54 5.36 -14.39
CA ASP A 118 -10.85 5.60 -14.99
C ASP A 118 -11.35 7.04 -14.78
N GLY A 119 -10.60 7.87 -14.05
CA GLY A 119 -10.95 9.27 -13.78
C GLY A 119 -12.20 9.43 -12.91
N ILE A 120 -12.60 8.40 -12.17
CA ILE A 120 -13.83 8.32 -11.36
C ILE A 120 -13.69 8.97 -9.98
N TRP A 121 -12.46 9.30 -9.56
CA TRP A 121 -12.24 9.92 -8.26
C TRP A 121 -12.90 11.30 -8.16
N SER A 122 -13.61 11.51 -7.05
CA SER A 122 -14.11 12.81 -6.59
C SER A 122 -14.05 12.90 -5.06
N MET A 123 -14.16 14.10 -4.50
CA MET A 123 -14.26 14.24 -3.03
C MET A 123 -15.46 13.48 -2.45
N ASP A 124 -16.58 13.39 -3.17
CA ASP A 124 -17.76 12.66 -2.74
C ASP A 124 -17.55 11.15 -2.68
N SER A 125 -16.59 10.62 -3.45
CA SER A 125 -16.22 9.20 -3.44
C SER A 125 -15.34 8.79 -2.25
N VAL A 126 -14.86 9.77 -1.46
CA VAL A 126 -13.98 9.53 -0.31
C VAL A 126 -14.81 9.19 0.93
N VAL A 127 -14.43 8.11 1.62
CA VAL A 127 -14.88 7.80 2.98
C VAL A 127 -13.77 8.20 3.93
N ALA A 128 -14.02 9.20 4.79
CA ALA A 128 -12.96 9.75 5.63
C ALA A 128 -12.48 8.74 6.67
N SER A 129 -11.21 8.82 7.04
CA SER A 129 -10.58 7.98 8.05
C SER A 129 -11.37 7.88 9.34
N ARG A 130 -11.93 9.01 9.82
CA ARG A 130 -12.78 9.04 11.01
C ARG A 130 -14.09 8.27 10.84
N GLU A 131 -14.73 8.34 9.67
CA GLU A 131 -15.95 7.56 9.39
C GLU A 131 -15.65 6.05 9.47
N ILE A 132 -14.52 5.61 8.90
CA ILE A 132 -14.07 4.22 8.94
C ILE A 132 -13.80 3.78 10.39
N ILE A 133 -13.04 4.58 11.15
CA ILE A 133 -12.69 4.28 12.54
C ILE A 133 -13.95 4.21 13.40
N ASP A 134 -14.83 5.21 13.32
CA ASP A 134 -16.06 5.29 14.13
C ASP A 134 -17.04 4.15 13.80
N ALA A 135 -17.11 3.72 12.54
CA ALA A 135 -17.92 2.57 12.14
C ALA A 135 -17.40 1.27 12.75
N ILE A 136 -16.08 1.04 12.70
CA ILE A 136 -15.46 -0.16 13.26
C ILE A 136 -15.52 -0.14 14.79
N ASP A 137 -15.16 0.96 15.45
CA ASP A 137 -15.10 1.08 16.92
C ASP A 137 -16.46 0.84 17.58
N ARG A 138 -17.56 1.22 16.89
CA ARG A 138 -18.92 0.98 17.37
C ARG A 138 -19.27 -0.50 17.51
N GLU A 139 -18.79 -1.33 16.59
CA GLU A 139 -19.07 -2.78 16.56
C GLU A 139 -17.95 -3.59 17.24
N PHE A 140 -16.70 -3.19 17.01
CA PHE A 140 -15.48 -3.83 17.50
C PHE A 140 -14.58 -2.77 18.16
N PRO A 141 -14.74 -2.51 19.48
CA PRO A 141 -14.00 -1.45 20.16
C PRO A 141 -12.49 -1.52 19.91
N LEU A 142 -11.94 -0.39 19.48
CA LEU A 142 -10.57 -0.21 19.07
C LEU A 142 -9.77 0.58 20.11
N GLU A 143 -8.50 0.27 20.21
CA GLU A 143 -7.53 1.08 20.94
C GLU A 143 -6.33 1.43 20.03
N PRO A 144 -5.89 2.69 20.01
CA PRO A 144 -4.75 3.11 19.19
C PRO A 144 -3.48 2.37 19.58
N VAL A 145 -2.66 2.04 18.58
CA VAL A 145 -1.32 1.50 18.75
C VAL A 145 -0.32 2.58 18.35
N PRO A 146 0.47 3.13 19.29
CA PRO A 146 1.47 4.13 18.97
C PRO A 146 2.53 3.58 18.00
N ASP A 147 2.78 4.30 16.92
CA ASP A 147 3.88 3.97 16.01
C ASP A 147 5.22 4.46 16.57
N GLN A 148 6.25 3.63 16.47
CA GLN A 148 7.61 3.97 16.88
C GLN A 148 8.40 4.68 15.77
N GLN A 149 7.91 4.65 14.53
CA GLN A 149 8.53 5.24 13.35
C GLN A 149 7.45 5.81 12.42
N PRO A 150 7.78 6.75 11.52
CA PRO A 150 6.83 7.26 10.54
C PRO A 150 6.20 6.12 9.72
N ALA A 151 4.88 6.03 9.77
CA ALA A 151 4.09 5.08 9.02
C ALA A 151 2.88 5.78 8.38
N PRO A 152 2.41 5.35 7.21
CA PRO A 152 1.26 5.98 6.57
C PRO A 152 -0.08 5.64 7.22
N ALA A 153 -0.15 4.57 8.02
CA ALA A 153 -1.39 4.07 8.60
C ALA A 153 -1.41 4.36 10.09
N THR A 154 -2.46 4.99 10.59
CA THR A 154 -2.78 5.00 12.02
C THR A 154 -3.28 3.61 12.41
N ARG A 155 -2.62 2.98 13.39
CA ARG A 155 -2.88 1.59 13.77
C ARG A 155 -3.75 1.48 15.00
N PHE A 156 -4.57 0.43 15.02
CA PHE A 156 -5.46 0.08 16.10
C PHE A 156 -5.43 -1.43 16.33
N ARG A 157 -5.57 -1.82 17.60
CA ARG A 157 -5.84 -3.21 18.00
C ARG A 157 -7.24 -3.28 18.61
N PHE A 158 -7.82 -4.48 18.63
CA PHE A 158 -9.13 -4.70 19.24
C PHE A 158 -9.00 -4.81 20.76
N ARG A 159 -9.85 -4.08 21.50
CA ARG A 159 -9.79 -4.02 22.98
C ARG A 159 -10.07 -5.36 23.67
N ASP A 160 -10.76 -6.27 22.98
CA ASP A 160 -11.05 -7.61 23.47
C ASP A 160 -9.88 -8.59 23.28
N GLY A 161 -8.74 -8.15 22.74
CA GLY A 161 -7.57 -8.97 22.52
C GLY A 161 -7.68 -9.94 21.33
N SER A 162 -8.68 -9.76 20.46
CA SER A 162 -8.78 -10.52 19.21
C SER A 162 -7.50 -10.39 18.39
N GLN A 163 -7.18 -11.45 17.63
CA GLN A 163 -6.02 -11.46 16.75
C GLN A 163 -6.18 -10.43 15.60
N GLY A 164 -5.06 -10.06 14.97
CA GLY A 164 -5.05 -9.13 13.86
C GLY A 164 -5.08 -7.67 14.30
N GLY A 165 -5.39 -6.78 13.36
CA GLY A 165 -5.42 -5.35 13.64
C GLY A 165 -5.99 -4.53 12.49
N ILE A 166 -6.27 -3.26 12.80
CA ILE A 166 -6.80 -2.29 11.85
C ILE A 166 -5.76 -1.20 11.63
N GLY A 167 -5.55 -0.82 10.37
CA GLY A 167 -4.83 0.37 9.99
C GLY A 167 -5.74 1.27 9.15
N VAL A 168 -5.62 2.57 9.29
CA VAL A 168 -6.32 3.53 8.43
C VAL A 168 -5.32 4.52 7.85
N ILE A 169 -5.29 4.63 6.52
CA ILE A 169 -4.39 5.53 5.76
C ILE A 169 -5.23 6.71 5.28
N ALA A 170 -5.13 7.83 6.00
CA ALA A 170 -5.84 9.07 5.73
C ALA A 170 -5.17 9.90 4.63
N SER A 171 -5.08 9.37 3.40
CA SER A 171 -4.35 10.03 2.30
C SER A 171 -4.99 11.33 1.80
N VAL A 172 -6.25 11.60 2.13
CA VAL A 172 -7.00 12.78 1.71
C VAL A 172 -7.42 13.62 2.91
N SER A 173 -8.08 13.03 3.92
CA SER A 173 -8.66 13.79 5.03
C SER A 173 -7.63 14.29 6.06
N ASP A 174 -6.51 13.56 6.24
CA ASP A 174 -5.44 13.91 7.19
C ASP A 174 -4.06 13.48 6.66
N ALA A 175 -3.58 14.23 5.67
CA ALA A 175 -2.38 13.88 4.91
C ALA A 175 -1.11 13.81 5.79
N PHE A 176 -0.41 12.67 5.72
CA PHE A 176 0.81 12.38 6.49
C PHE A 176 2.11 12.81 5.77
N CYS A 177 2.05 13.77 4.85
CA CYS A 177 3.21 14.18 4.03
C CYS A 177 4.39 14.67 4.87
N LYS A 178 4.11 15.36 5.99
CA LYS A 178 5.11 15.95 6.89
C LYS A 178 6.08 14.92 7.52
N VAL A 179 5.68 13.66 7.59
CA VAL A 179 6.49 12.56 8.14
C VAL A 179 6.88 11.54 7.07
N CYS A 180 6.58 11.80 5.80
CA CYS A 180 6.79 10.84 4.71
C CYS A 180 8.26 10.72 4.32
N ASN A 181 8.86 9.57 4.61
CA ASN A 181 10.25 9.22 4.27
C ASN A 181 10.39 8.34 3.01
N ARG A 182 9.34 8.28 2.16
CA ARG A 182 9.31 7.38 1.00
C ARG A 182 9.73 8.10 -0.29
N ILE A 183 10.50 7.40 -1.11
CA ILE A 183 10.75 7.70 -2.53
C ILE A 183 10.50 6.45 -3.35
N ARG A 184 10.42 6.57 -4.68
CA ARG A 184 10.03 5.48 -5.56
C ARG A 184 10.88 5.41 -6.81
N LEU A 185 11.30 4.20 -7.17
CA LEU A 185 11.85 3.91 -8.49
C LEU A 185 10.76 3.29 -9.36
N THR A 186 10.48 3.87 -10.52
CA THR A 186 9.48 3.36 -11.47
C THR A 186 10.04 2.19 -12.28
N ALA A 187 9.16 1.41 -12.93
CA ALA A 187 9.58 0.32 -13.81
C ALA A 187 10.39 0.81 -15.04
N GLU A 188 10.21 2.07 -15.42
CA GLU A 188 10.97 2.72 -16.50
C GLU A 188 12.37 3.14 -16.05
N GLY A 189 12.64 3.11 -14.74
CA GLY A 189 13.92 3.44 -14.13
C GLY A 189 14.06 4.91 -13.72
N HIS A 190 12.93 5.59 -13.46
CA HIS A 190 12.91 6.96 -12.98
C HIS A 190 12.68 7.03 -11.46
N LEU A 191 13.37 7.94 -10.78
CA LEU A 191 13.12 8.28 -9.39
C LEU A 191 11.97 9.28 -9.29
N ARG A 192 11.06 9.04 -8.34
CA ARG A 192 9.98 9.94 -7.92
C ARG A 192 10.08 10.16 -6.42
N THR A 193 10.07 11.43 -6.02
CA THR A 193 10.10 11.87 -4.61
C THR A 193 8.75 11.69 -3.91
N CYS A 194 7.66 11.68 -4.68
CA CYS A 194 6.29 11.53 -4.20
C CYS A 194 5.48 10.68 -5.18
N LEU A 195 4.45 9.98 -4.67
CA LEU A 195 3.46 9.32 -5.53
C LEU A 195 2.83 10.32 -6.51
N PHE A 196 2.57 11.53 -6.02
CA PHE A 196 1.95 12.62 -6.76
C PHE A 196 2.91 13.59 -7.44
N SER A 197 4.22 13.32 -7.44
CA SER A 197 5.15 14.21 -8.13
C SER A 197 4.86 14.26 -9.63
N ILE A 198 4.94 15.43 -10.25
CA ILE A 198 4.90 15.53 -11.72
C ILE A 198 6.30 15.49 -12.33
N GLN A 199 7.33 15.37 -11.49
CA GLN A 199 8.72 15.29 -11.88
C GLN A 199 9.24 13.86 -11.73
N GLU A 200 10.11 13.46 -12.66
CA GLU A 200 10.78 12.17 -12.68
C GLU A 200 12.25 12.39 -13.03
N HIS A 201 13.14 11.68 -12.33
CA HIS A 201 14.59 11.80 -12.53
C HIS A 201 15.14 10.48 -13.10
N ASP A 202 15.74 10.49 -14.30
CA ASP A 202 16.16 9.27 -15.02
C ASP A 202 17.43 8.64 -14.45
N VAL A 203 17.26 7.82 -13.40
CA VAL A 203 18.35 7.06 -12.77
C VAL A 203 18.89 5.98 -13.73
N LYS A 204 18.06 5.44 -14.62
CA LYS A 204 18.47 4.40 -15.56
C LYS A 204 19.47 4.91 -16.58
N ALA A 205 19.27 6.11 -17.13
CA ALA A 205 20.23 6.75 -18.02
C ALA A 205 21.56 6.98 -17.31
N LEU A 206 21.53 7.46 -16.06
CA LEU A 206 22.73 7.67 -15.24
C LEU A 206 23.51 6.36 -15.04
N LEU A 207 22.83 5.29 -14.61
CA LEU A 207 23.43 3.97 -14.41
C LEU A 207 24.01 3.39 -15.71
N ARG A 208 23.30 3.50 -16.83
CA ARG A 208 23.74 2.97 -18.13
C ARG A 208 24.82 3.83 -18.80
N GLY A 209 24.94 5.09 -18.38
CA GLY A 209 25.98 6.02 -18.83
C GLY A 209 27.34 5.80 -18.18
N GLY A 210 27.45 4.86 -17.23
CA GLY A 210 28.72 4.54 -16.55
C GLY A 210 29.06 5.48 -15.40
N ALA A 211 28.06 6.15 -14.82
CA ALA A 211 28.25 6.94 -13.60
C ALA A 211 28.78 6.07 -12.45
N SER A 212 29.64 6.65 -11.62
CA SER A 212 30.14 6.07 -10.38
C SER A 212 29.07 6.04 -9.29
N ASP A 213 29.29 5.19 -8.27
CA ASP A 213 28.38 5.10 -7.11
C ASP A 213 28.24 6.44 -6.37
N ASP A 214 29.30 7.26 -6.33
CA ASP A 214 29.27 8.60 -5.73
C ASP A 214 28.35 9.55 -6.52
N GLU A 215 28.45 9.55 -7.85
CA GLU A 215 27.58 10.37 -8.71
C GLU A 215 26.11 9.92 -8.60
N ILE A 216 25.86 8.61 -8.53
CA ILE A 216 24.51 8.06 -8.34
C ILE A 216 23.93 8.47 -6.98
N ARG A 217 24.73 8.35 -5.90
CA ARG A 217 24.32 8.79 -4.56
C ARG A 217 23.96 10.28 -4.57
N ASP A 218 24.83 11.12 -5.11
CA ASP A 218 24.65 12.57 -5.08
C ASP A 218 23.44 13.00 -5.93
N PHE A 219 23.19 12.32 -7.05
CA PHE A 219 21.99 12.52 -7.86
C PHE A 219 20.70 12.17 -7.10
N VAL A 220 20.67 11.01 -6.42
CA VAL A 220 19.51 10.60 -5.60
C VAL A 220 19.31 11.57 -4.45
N ALA A 221 20.38 11.99 -3.76
CA ALA A 221 20.30 12.94 -2.65
C ALA A 221 19.75 14.30 -3.10
N ALA A 222 20.22 14.81 -4.25
CA ALA A 222 19.73 16.07 -4.82
C ALA A 222 18.23 16.00 -5.16
N ALA A 223 17.77 14.89 -5.74
CA ALA A 223 16.35 14.69 -6.01
C ALA A 223 15.53 14.64 -4.71
N VAL A 224 16.00 13.92 -3.68
CA VAL A 224 15.34 13.87 -2.36
C VAL A 224 15.26 15.26 -1.72
N TRP A 225 16.28 16.10 -1.86
CA TRP A 225 16.29 17.47 -1.33
C TRP A 225 15.26 18.39 -1.98
N GLN A 226 14.78 18.02 -3.17
CA GLN A 226 13.73 18.73 -3.91
C GLN A 226 12.33 18.15 -3.66
N LYS A 227 12.20 17.16 -2.77
CA LYS A 227 10.92 16.55 -2.42
C LYS A 227 9.91 17.62 -1.97
N GLU A 228 8.74 17.57 -2.58
CA GLU A 228 7.64 18.48 -2.30
C GLU A 228 7.11 18.30 -0.87
N GLU A 229 6.68 19.39 -0.24
CA GLU A 229 6.15 19.39 1.14
C GLU A 229 4.93 18.46 1.30
N GLY A 230 4.12 18.30 0.25
CA GLY A 230 3.01 17.37 0.21
C GLY A 230 2.31 17.31 -1.14
N HIS A 231 1.39 16.36 -1.29
CA HIS A 231 0.69 16.10 -2.56
C HIS A 231 -0.44 17.10 -2.88
N LYS A 232 -0.78 18.00 -1.94
CA LYS A 232 -1.76 19.08 -2.14
C LYS A 232 -3.17 18.65 -2.58
N ILE A 233 -3.58 17.41 -2.34
CA ILE A 233 -4.95 16.97 -2.69
C ILE A 233 -5.95 17.88 -1.97
N GLY A 234 -6.98 18.33 -2.70
CA GLY A 234 -8.00 19.25 -2.16
C GLY A 234 -7.59 20.73 -2.11
N GLN A 235 -6.36 21.07 -2.50
CA GLN A 235 -5.90 22.47 -2.61
C GLN A 235 -6.13 23.01 -4.02
N ALA A 236 -6.23 24.34 -4.15
CA ALA A 236 -6.53 25.01 -5.42
C ALA A 236 -5.45 24.81 -6.50
N ASP A 237 -4.20 24.62 -6.08
CA ASP A 237 -3.04 24.39 -6.94
C ASP A 237 -2.69 22.90 -7.11
N PHE A 238 -3.61 21.99 -6.75
CA PHE A 238 -3.43 20.56 -6.98
C PHE A 238 -3.35 20.24 -8.48
N VAL A 239 -2.25 19.62 -8.89
CA VAL A 239 -2.09 19.08 -10.23
C VAL A 239 -2.10 17.56 -10.16
N ARG A 240 -3.10 16.94 -10.78
CA ARG A 240 -3.19 15.47 -10.86
C ARG A 240 -2.07 14.93 -11.76
N PRO A 241 -1.28 13.94 -11.30
CA PRO A 241 -0.29 13.28 -12.14
C PRO A 241 -0.94 12.54 -13.31
N ALA A 242 -0.28 12.53 -14.46
CA ALA A 242 -0.74 11.78 -15.63
C ALA A 242 -0.62 10.25 -15.47
N LYS A 243 0.33 9.78 -14.65
CA LYS A 243 0.56 8.35 -14.42
C LYS A 243 -0.36 7.80 -13.33
N THR A 244 -0.98 6.66 -13.61
CA THR A 244 -1.82 5.91 -12.65
C THR A 244 -0.96 5.10 -11.69
N MET A 245 -1.57 4.58 -10.61
CA MET A 245 -0.86 3.74 -9.62
C MET A 245 -0.05 2.60 -10.25
N SER A 246 -0.60 1.90 -11.25
CA SER A 246 0.06 0.77 -11.90
C SER A 246 1.30 1.16 -12.71
N GLN A 247 1.30 2.36 -13.30
CA GLN A 247 2.42 2.87 -14.10
C GLN A 247 3.60 3.32 -13.25
N ILE A 248 3.36 3.67 -11.99
CA ILE A 248 4.42 4.04 -11.05
C ILE A 248 4.86 2.87 -10.17
N GLY A 249 4.34 1.65 -10.40
CA GLY A 249 4.78 0.40 -9.76
C GLY A 249 3.89 -0.09 -8.62
N GLY A 250 2.63 0.34 -8.59
CA GLY A 250 1.62 0.01 -7.59
C GLY A 250 0.61 -1.01 -8.07
#